data_AF-A0A5N5QD28-F1
#
_entry.id   AF-A0A5N5QD28-F1
#
_cell.length_a   1.000
_cell.length_b   1.000
_cell.length_c   1.000
_cell.angle_alpha   90.00
_cell.angle_beta   90.00
_cell.angle_gamma   90.00
#
_symmetry.space_group_name_H-M   'P 1'
#
loop_
_entity.id
_entity.type
_entity.pdbx_description
1 polymer ?
#
loop_
_entity_poly.entity_id
_entity_poly.type
_entity_poly.pdbx_seq_one_letter_code
_entity_poly.pdbx_strand_id
1 'polypeptide(L)'
;MAKPNSIAKAAACRPGNSVIIQSRKCRQPADLKNLYPHKRELKERSTPSTSTSQPFYAYSNAMYSTSLLAFVGVSFIAAISGVQAGDWYNFYSSCNSPALQSGSNSVMQANCRKKNGVFVTTSLDLNRCLVNTNGKLGCKSNGKYAQSCSNCQIIGYTLHCNCNPGGQATQLDLNQCVGNNDGQLSC
;
A
#
# COMPACT_ATOMS: atom_id res chain seq x y z
N MET A 1 37.70 -44.55 17.22
CA MET A 1 38.11 -43.36 16.45
C MET A 1 36.85 -42.63 15.96
N ALA A 2 36.78 -41.32 16.25
CA ALA A 2 35.92 -40.23 15.72
C ALA A 2 34.37 -40.34 15.69
N LYS A 3 33.70 -39.43 16.43
CA LYS A 3 32.37 -38.83 16.14
C LYS A 3 32.48 -37.84 14.94
N PRO A 4 31.38 -37.33 14.33
CA PRO A 4 30.71 -36.12 14.87
C PRO A 4 29.18 -35.95 14.62
N ASN A 5 28.60 -35.12 15.50
CA ASN A 5 27.52 -34.12 15.35
C ASN A 5 26.13 -34.46 14.79
N SER A 6 25.14 -34.45 15.69
CA SER A 6 23.78 -33.96 15.39
C SER A 6 23.51 -32.68 16.18
N ILE A 7 23.11 -31.66 15.43
CA ILE A 7 22.89 -30.27 15.85
C ILE A 7 21.65 -30.17 16.71
N ALA A 8 21.77 -29.40 17.80
CA ALA A 8 20.73 -29.14 18.78
C ALA A 8 19.55 -28.34 18.20
N LYS A 9 18.35 -28.75 18.61
CA LYS A 9 17.06 -28.06 18.51
C LYS A 9 17.18 -26.64 19.10
N ALA A 10 16.89 -25.60 18.32
CA ALA A 10 16.64 -24.26 18.85
C ALA A 10 15.16 -24.16 19.26
N ALA A 11 14.89 -24.27 20.56
CA ALA A 11 13.60 -23.95 21.14
C ALA A 11 13.46 -22.42 21.27
N ALA A 12 12.44 -21.85 20.64
CA ALA A 12 12.10 -20.43 20.82
C ALA A 12 11.43 -20.23 22.19
N CYS A 13 11.99 -19.34 23.01
CA CYS A 13 11.46 -18.98 24.32
C CYS A 13 10.12 -18.23 24.19
N ARG A 14 9.08 -18.75 24.86
CA ARG A 14 7.83 -18.03 25.15
C ARG A 14 7.96 -17.30 26.50
N PRO A 15 7.46 -16.06 26.65
CA PRO A 15 7.43 -15.37 27.93
C PRO A 15 6.17 -15.77 28.72
N GLY A 16 6.35 -16.20 29.97
CA GLY A 16 5.25 -16.41 30.91
C GLY A 16 5.65 -17.17 32.17
N ASN A 17 5.53 -16.50 33.31
CA ASN A 17 5.68 -16.93 34.71
C ASN A 17 7.08 -17.10 35.33
N SER A 18 7.31 -16.25 36.33
CA SER A 18 8.43 -16.15 37.26
C SER A 18 8.71 -17.44 38.04
N VAL A 19 9.96 -17.88 38.05
CA VAL A 19 10.63 -18.47 39.22
C VAL A 19 12.08 -17.98 39.26
N ILE A 20 12.44 -17.38 40.39
CA ILE A 20 13.76 -16.91 40.80
C ILE A 20 14.78 -18.06 40.73
N ILE A 21 15.87 -17.97 39.94
CA ILE A 21 17.26 -18.41 40.25
C ILE A 21 18.26 -17.73 39.28
N GLN A 22 19.17 -16.94 39.85
CA GLN A 22 20.51 -16.50 39.37
C GLN A 22 20.73 -16.07 37.90
N SER A 23 20.47 -14.77 37.67
CA SER A 23 21.38 -13.78 37.06
C SER A 23 22.29 -14.20 35.88
N ARG A 24 21.73 -14.34 34.68
CA ARG A 24 22.42 -13.91 33.45
C ARG A 24 21.66 -12.72 32.86
N LYS A 25 22.23 -11.52 33.01
CA LYS A 25 21.71 -10.28 32.41
C LYS A 25 21.45 -10.51 30.91
N CYS A 26 20.19 -10.44 30.48
CA CYS A 26 19.87 -10.16 29.09
C CYS A 26 20.47 -8.79 28.76
N ARG A 27 21.50 -8.76 27.90
CA ARG A 27 22.12 -7.53 27.42
C ARG A 27 21.14 -6.86 26.45
N GLN A 28 20.56 -5.73 26.85
CA GLN A 28 19.84 -4.83 25.94
C GLN A 28 20.83 -4.32 24.87
N PRO A 29 20.45 -4.26 23.58
CA PRO A 29 21.13 -3.38 22.64
C PRO A 29 20.70 -1.94 22.93
N ALA A 30 21.50 -1.25 23.75
CA ALA A 30 21.58 0.20 23.73
C ALA A 30 22.52 0.62 22.59
N ASP A 31 22.27 1.82 22.08
CA ASP A 31 23.05 2.58 21.09
C ASP A 31 22.96 2.21 19.61
N LEU A 32 21.94 2.80 18.96
CA LEU A 32 22.15 3.44 17.66
C LEU A 32 21.36 4.77 17.57
N LYS A 33 21.60 5.67 18.53
CA LYS A 33 21.23 7.09 18.43
C LYS A 33 22.50 7.90 18.14
N ASN A 34 22.90 7.99 16.87
CA ASN A 34 23.67 9.12 16.31
C ASN A 34 24.16 8.77 14.91
N LEU A 35 23.35 9.09 13.90
CA LEU A 35 23.82 9.37 12.54
C LEU A 35 22.66 10.07 11.82
N TYR A 36 22.54 11.38 12.02
CA TYR A 36 22.20 12.41 11.02
C TYR A 36 21.88 13.74 11.72
N PRO A 37 22.88 14.63 11.87
CA PRO A 37 22.63 16.04 12.11
C PRO A 37 22.51 16.76 10.76
N HIS A 38 21.40 17.45 10.52
CA HIS A 38 21.34 18.80 9.91
C HIS A 38 19.89 19.15 9.58
N LYS A 39 19.26 19.93 10.46
CA LYS A 39 18.22 20.87 10.03
C LYS A 39 18.89 21.87 9.08
N ARG A 40 18.42 21.97 7.84
CA ARG A 40 18.63 23.18 7.03
C ARG A 40 17.30 23.89 6.97
N GLU A 41 17.27 25.06 7.59
CA GLU A 41 16.23 26.05 7.40
C GLU A 41 16.20 26.46 5.93
N LEU A 42 15.03 26.34 5.30
CA LEU A 42 14.80 26.94 4.00
C LEU A 42 14.65 28.45 4.21
N LYS A 43 15.74 29.16 3.90
CA LYS A 43 15.78 30.61 3.79
C LYS A 43 14.78 31.05 2.70
N GLU A 44 13.72 31.74 3.10
CA GLU A 44 12.82 32.46 2.20
C GLU A 44 13.65 33.41 1.31
N ARG A 45 13.59 33.17 0.00
CA ARG A 45 14.09 34.11 -1.00
C ARG A 45 12.89 34.85 -1.58
N SER A 46 12.62 36.00 -0.98
CA SER A 46 11.85 37.10 -1.56
C SER A 46 12.44 37.51 -2.91
N THR A 47 11.63 37.49 -3.97
CA THR A 47 11.91 38.23 -5.21
C THR A 47 10.93 39.39 -5.36
N PRO A 48 11.37 40.51 -5.98
CA PRO A 48 10.70 41.80 -5.88
C PRO A 48 9.60 41.95 -6.94
N SER A 49 8.53 42.60 -6.50
CA SER A 49 7.53 43.27 -7.33
C SER A 49 8.18 44.32 -8.23
N THR A 50 8.08 44.16 -9.55
CA THR A 50 8.31 45.26 -10.50
C THR A 50 6.95 45.80 -10.96
N SER A 51 6.59 46.91 -10.33
CA SER A 51 5.57 47.85 -10.77
C SER A 51 5.96 48.41 -12.13
N THR A 52 5.07 48.35 -13.11
CA THR A 52 5.17 49.15 -14.33
C THR A 52 3.84 49.86 -14.53
N SER A 53 3.94 51.17 -14.50
CA SER A 53 2.90 52.19 -14.59
C SER A 53 2.40 52.41 -16.03
N GLN A 54 1.07 52.38 -16.20
CA GLN A 54 0.20 53.30 -16.97
C GLN A 54 0.46 53.51 -18.49
N PRO A 55 -0.57 53.82 -19.35
CA PRO A 55 -1.60 54.83 -19.09
C PRO A 55 -3.06 54.52 -19.51
N PHE A 56 -3.92 55.38 -18.99
CA PHE A 56 -5.31 55.59 -19.38
C PHE A 56 -5.44 55.99 -20.86
N TYR A 57 -6.31 55.30 -21.59
CA TYR A 57 -7.06 55.88 -22.71
C TYR A 57 -8.50 55.42 -22.64
N ALA A 58 -9.40 56.37 -22.38
CA ALA A 58 -10.83 56.20 -22.54
C ALA A 58 -11.17 56.27 -24.02
N TYR A 59 -11.78 55.22 -24.58
CA TYR A 59 -12.56 55.32 -25.82
C TYR A 59 -13.75 54.36 -25.75
N SER A 60 -14.92 54.94 -25.56
CA SER A 60 -16.21 54.33 -25.91
C SER A 60 -16.29 54.23 -27.43
N ASN A 61 -16.67 53.07 -27.97
CA ASN A 61 -17.78 52.91 -28.94
C ASN A 61 -17.75 51.53 -29.62
N ALA A 62 -18.96 51.00 -29.77
CA ALA A 62 -19.43 50.01 -30.75
C ALA A 62 -18.92 48.57 -30.64
N MET A 63 -19.79 47.76 -30.04
CA MET A 63 -19.87 46.31 -30.18
C MET A 63 -20.10 45.95 -31.66
N TYR A 64 -19.07 45.45 -32.35
CA TYR A 64 -19.21 44.80 -33.66
C TYR A 64 -18.77 43.35 -33.56
N SER A 65 -19.74 42.48 -33.85
CA SER A 65 -19.66 41.03 -33.82
C SER A 65 -19.02 40.51 -35.10
N THR A 66 -17.85 39.87 -35.00
CA THR A 66 -17.39 38.90 -36.00
C THR A 66 -16.68 37.76 -35.29
N SER A 67 -17.36 36.61 -35.23
CA SER A 67 -16.86 35.35 -34.70
C SER A 67 -15.81 34.76 -35.65
N LEU A 68 -14.57 34.61 -35.19
CA LEU A 68 -13.61 33.67 -35.78
C LEU A 68 -13.13 32.74 -34.67
N LEU A 69 -13.86 31.66 -34.44
CA LEU A 69 -13.43 30.57 -33.55
C LEU A 69 -12.35 29.76 -34.28
N ALA A 70 -11.08 30.08 -34.01
CA ALA A 70 -9.99 29.17 -34.30
C ALA A 70 -10.03 28.02 -33.27
N PHE A 71 -10.62 26.88 -33.65
CA PHE A 71 -10.44 25.63 -32.91
C PHE A 71 -9.01 25.14 -33.14
N VAL A 72 -8.08 25.57 -32.30
CA VAL A 72 -6.79 24.90 -32.15
C VAL A 72 -7.08 23.59 -31.40
N GLY A 73 -7.30 22.52 -32.17
CA GLY A 73 -7.53 21.18 -31.65
C GLY A 73 -6.27 20.62 -31.01
N VAL A 74 -6.03 20.95 -29.75
CA VAL A 74 -5.00 20.27 -28.95
C VAL A 74 -5.62 18.99 -28.39
N SER A 75 -5.43 17.89 -29.12
CA SER A 75 -5.79 16.56 -28.64
C SER A 75 -4.79 16.12 -27.57
N PHE A 76 -5.03 16.52 -26.32
CA PHE A 76 -4.38 15.88 -25.17
C PHE A 76 -5.10 14.55 -24.90
N ILE A 77 -4.65 13.46 -25.54
CA ILE A 77 -5.01 12.13 -25.08
C ILE A 77 -4.11 11.80 -23.89
N ALA A 78 -4.50 12.27 -22.71
CA ALA A 78 -3.98 11.73 -21.46
C ALA A 78 -4.61 10.34 -21.27
N ALA A 79 -3.91 9.30 -21.70
CA ALA A 79 -4.21 7.93 -21.31
C ALA A 79 -3.83 7.75 -19.82
N ILE A 80 -4.62 8.33 -18.93
CA ILE A 80 -4.59 7.98 -17.51
C ILE A 80 -5.41 6.71 -17.34
N SER A 81 -4.71 5.58 -17.33
CA SER A 81 -5.22 4.34 -16.72
C SER A 81 -5.32 4.55 -15.21
N GLY A 82 -6.23 5.43 -14.78
CA GLY A 82 -6.69 5.46 -13.41
C GLY A 82 -7.61 4.28 -13.24
N VAL A 83 -7.14 3.23 -12.56
CA VAL A 83 -8.04 2.19 -12.06
C VAL A 83 -8.97 2.92 -11.08
N GLN A 84 -10.19 3.24 -11.52
CA GLN A 84 -11.25 3.66 -10.60
C GLN A 84 -11.54 2.43 -9.74
N ALA A 85 -10.89 2.37 -8.58
CA ALA A 85 -11.35 1.50 -7.51
C ALA A 85 -12.77 1.99 -7.17
N GLY A 86 -13.78 1.28 -7.66
CA GLY A 86 -15.16 1.61 -7.36
C GLY A 86 -15.40 1.58 -5.85
N ASP A 87 -16.31 2.42 -5.37
CA ASP A 87 -16.64 2.60 -3.94
C ASP A 87 -17.03 1.30 -3.19
N TRP A 88 -17.16 0.18 -3.89
CA TRP A 88 -17.35 -1.17 -3.35
C TRP A 88 -16.10 -1.73 -2.66
N TYR A 89 -14.91 -1.35 -3.12
CA TYR A 89 -13.65 -1.88 -2.64
C TYR A 89 -13.13 -1.03 -1.48
N ASN A 90 -13.18 -1.57 -0.26
CA ASN A 90 -12.57 -1.02 0.97
C ASN A 90 -12.85 -1.94 2.18
N PHE A 91 -12.38 -3.19 2.16
CA PHE A 91 -12.68 -4.13 3.24
C PHE A 91 -12.14 -3.67 4.61
N TYR A 92 -10.99 -2.98 4.65
CA TYR A 92 -10.29 -2.67 5.90
C TYR A 92 -11.08 -1.71 6.80
N SER A 93 -12.00 -0.93 6.24
CA SER A 93 -12.92 -0.07 7.00
C SER A 93 -13.87 -0.84 7.94
N SER A 94 -14.09 -2.12 7.67
CA SER A 94 -15.07 -2.97 8.36
C SER A 94 -14.56 -4.36 8.71
N CYS A 95 -13.26 -4.61 8.52
CA CYS A 95 -12.61 -5.87 8.85
C CYS A 95 -11.36 -5.64 9.69
N ASN A 96 -11.04 -6.63 10.52
CA ASN A 96 -9.97 -6.57 11.51
C ASN A 96 -9.01 -7.73 11.29
N SER A 97 -7.74 -7.51 11.64
CA SER A 97 -6.70 -8.54 11.68
C SER A 97 -6.55 -9.34 10.38
N PRO A 98 -6.46 -8.70 9.20
CA PRO A 98 -6.20 -9.43 7.97
C PRO A 98 -4.81 -10.07 8.00
N ALA A 99 -4.75 -11.33 7.60
CA ALA A 99 -3.51 -12.08 7.50
C ALA A 99 -3.62 -13.16 6.42
N LEU A 100 -2.48 -13.56 5.85
CA LEU A 100 -2.42 -14.78 5.06
C LEU A 100 -2.48 -16.00 5.99
N GLN A 101 -3.20 -17.03 5.58
CA GLN A 101 -3.23 -18.29 6.31
C GLN A 101 -1.83 -18.92 6.34
N SER A 102 -1.50 -19.57 7.46
CA SER A 102 -0.19 -20.21 7.62
C SER A 102 0.05 -21.25 6.53
N GLY A 103 1.20 -21.19 5.86
CA GLY A 103 1.54 -22.07 4.75
C GLY A 103 0.87 -21.72 3.41
N SER A 104 0.08 -20.64 3.33
CA SER A 104 -0.58 -20.18 2.12
C SER A 104 -0.03 -18.82 1.68
N ASN A 105 0.19 -18.67 0.37
CA ASN A 105 0.56 -17.38 -0.23
C ASN A 105 -0.64 -16.62 -0.80
N SER A 106 -1.83 -17.22 -0.87
CA SER A 106 -2.99 -16.65 -1.56
C SER A 106 -4.26 -16.57 -0.72
N VAL A 107 -4.40 -17.38 0.33
CA VAL A 107 -5.62 -17.37 1.13
C VAL A 107 -5.47 -16.37 2.26
N MET A 108 -6.21 -15.27 2.17
CA MET A 108 -6.35 -14.29 3.23
C MET A 108 -7.48 -14.69 4.17
N GLN A 109 -7.30 -14.46 5.46
CA GLN A 109 -8.33 -14.51 6.49
C GLN A 109 -8.44 -13.16 7.18
N ALA A 110 -9.67 -12.75 7.52
CA ALA A 110 -9.92 -11.57 8.34
C ALA A 110 -11.22 -11.75 9.14
N ASN A 111 -11.41 -10.92 10.17
CA ASN A 111 -12.68 -10.83 10.90
C ASN A 111 -13.47 -9.65 10.35
N CYS A 112 -14.55 -9.89 9.63
CA CYS A 112 -15.31 -8.86 8.94
C CYS A 112 -16.66 -8.62 9.60
N ARG A 113 -17.05 -7.35 9.71
CA ARG A 113 -18.31 -6.93 10.29
C ARG A 113 -19.45 -7.16 9.31
N LYS A 114 -20.49 -7.83 9.78
CA LYS A 114 -21.80 -7.93 9.13
C LYS A 114 -22.57 -6.62 9.23
N LYS A 115 -23.63 -6.46 8.44
CA LYS A 115 -24.56 -5.32 8.50
C LYS A 115 -25.22 -5.17 9.87
N ASN A 116 -25.44 -6.29 10.57
CA ASN A 116 -25.96 -6.31 11.94
C ASN A 116 -24.91 -5.97 13.02
N GLY A 117 -23.68 -5.62 12.63
CA GLY A 117 -22.59 -5.24 13.54
C GLY A 117 -21.77 -6.41 14.09
N VAL A 118 -22.18 -7.67 13.88
CA VAL A 118 -21.46 -8.85 14.36
C VAL A 118 -20.24 -9.12 13.48
N PHE A 119 -19.09 -9.41 14.11
CA PHE A 119 -17.90 -9.85 13.39
C PHE A 119 -17.92 -11.35 13.13
N VAL A 120 -17.54 -11.74 11.92
CA VAL A 120 -17.35 -13.15 11.54
C VAL A 120 -15.99 -13.34 10.88
N THR A 121 -15.37 -14.48 11.15
CA THR A 121 -14.14 -14.87 10.45
C THR A 121 -14.51 -15.34 9.05
N THR A 122 -13.87 -14.74 8.05
CA THR A 122 -14.06 -15.07 6.63
C THR A 122 -12.69 -15.21 5.97
N SER A 123 -12.65 -15.97 4.88
CA SER A 123 -11.44 -16.16 4.09
C SER A 123 -11.72 -15.95 2.60
N LEU A 124 -10.70 -15.51 1.88
CA LEU A 124 -10.74 -15.23 0.45
C LEU A 124 -9.44 -15.69 -0.20
N ASP A 125 -9.54 -16.45 -1.29
CA ASP A 125 -8.39 -16.75 -2.13
C ASP A 125 -8.10 -15.56 -3.06
N LEU A 126 -7.04 -14.83 -2.76
CA LEU A 126 -6.57 -13.66 -3.49
C LEU A 126 -6.15 -13.99 -4.93
N ASN A 127 -5.92 -15.27 -5.30
CA ASN A 127 -5.76 -15.65 -6.70
C ASN A 127 -6.98 -15.31 -7.56
N ARG A 128 -8.16 -15.19 -6.94
CA ARG A 128 -9.39 -14.77 -7.60
C ARG A 128 -9.43 -13.27 -7.89
N CYS A 129 -8.53 -12.49 -7.31
CA CYS A 129 -8.64 -11.04 -7.23
C CYS A 129 -7.40 -10.31 -7.75
N LEU A 130 -6.25 -10.96 -7.69
CA LEU A 130 -4.97 -10.34 -7.95
C LEU A 130 -4.26 -11.04 -9.09
N VAL A 131 -3.60 -10.25 -9.93
CA VAL A 131 -2.67 -10.69 -10.97
C VAL A 131 -1.29 -10.13 -10.70
N ASN A 132 -0.28 -10.86 -11.15
CA ASN A 132 1.06 -10.33 -11.32
C ASN A 132 1.31 -10.07 -12.80
N THR A 133 1.57 -8.82 -13.17
CA THR A 133 1.91 -8.40 -14.53
C THR A 133 3.33 -7.85 -14.52
N ASN A 134 4.29 -8.62 -15.04
CA ASN A 134 5.70 -8.25 -15.14
C ASN A 134 6.32 -7.80 -13.80
N GLY A 135 6.07 -8.57 -12.73
CA GLY A 135 6.61 -8.30 -11.39
C GLY A 135 5.81 -7.27 -10.59
N LYS A 136 4.71 -6.74 -11.13
CA LYS A 136 3.83 -5.77 -10.46
C LYS A 136 2.48 -6.40 -10.13
N LEU A 137 2.06 -6.25 -8.88
CA LEU A 137 0.73 -6.66 -8.44
C LEU A 137 -0.34 -5.68 -8.96
N GLY A 138 -1.51 -6.21 -9.28
CA GLY A 138 -2.69 -5.41 -9.61
C GLY A 138 -3.99 -6.19 -9.40
N CYS A 139 -5.11 -5.47 -9.40
CA CYS A 139 -6.44 -6.07 -9.31
C CYS A 139 -6.83 -6.69 -10.66
N LYS A 140 -7.20 -7.96 -10.66
CA LYS A 140 -7.77 -8.66 -11.82
C LYS A 140 -8.49 -9.93 -11.36
N SER A 141 -9.73 -10.09 -11.81
CA SER A 141 -10.48 -11.32 -11.58
C SER A 141 -9.73 -12.54 -12.11
N ASN A 142 -9.62 -13.58 -11.29
CA ASN A 142 -8.91 -14.83 -11.58
C ASN A 142 -7.46 -14.63 -12.06
N GLY A 143 -6.76 -13.63 -11.51
CA GLY A 143 -5.41 -13.27 -11.93
C GLY A 143 -4.31 -14.25 -11.51
N LYS A 144 -4.54 -15.12 -10.52
CA LYS A 144 -3.63 -16.19 -10.07
C LYS A 144 -2.21 -15.73 -9.72
N TYR A 145 -2.06 -14.54 -9.11
CA TYR A 145 -0.73 -13.97 -8.81
C TYR A 145 0.21 -14.92 -8.04
N ALA A 146 -0.32 -15.78 -7.15
CA ALA A 146 0.50 -16.66 -6.32
C ALA A 146 1.26 -17.74 -7.12
N GLN A 147 0.95 -17.91 -8.41
CA GLN A 147 1.72 -18.77 -9.31
C GLN A 147 3.11 -18.21 -9.64
N SER A 148 3.29 -16.89 -9.54
CA SER A 148 4.53 -16.20 -9.90
C SER A 148 5.04 -15.26 -8.81
N CYS A 149 4.43 -15.28 -7.63
CA CYS A 149 4.83 -14.50 -6.46
C CYS A 149 5.05 -15.39 -5.23
N SER A 150 5.98 -15.00 -4.38
CA SER A 150 6.34 -15.69 -3.14
C SER A 150 6.65 -14.70 -2.02
N ASN A 151 6.89 -15.22 -0.81
CA ASN A 151 7.21 -14.42 0.39
C ASN A 151 6.19 -13.32 0.65
N CYS A 152 4.91 -13.67 0.51
CA CYS A 152 3.83 -12.72 0.67
C CYS A 152 3.48 -12.51 2.15
N GLN A 153 3.15 -11.28 2.52
CA GLN A 153 2.66 -10.91 3.84
C GLN A 153 1.71 -9.71 3.75
N ILE A 154 0.74 -9.65 4.67
CA ILE A 154 -0.16 -8.51 4.79
C ILE A 154 0.30 -7.66 5.97
N ILE A 155 0.51 -6.37 5.71
CA ILE A 155 0.88 -5.38 6.73
C ILE A 155 -0.19 -4.28 6.69
N GLY A 156 -1.02 -4.21 7.73
CA GLY A 156 -2.22 -3.37 7.71
C GLY A 156 -3.23 -3.88 6.68
N TYR A 157 -3.37 -3.18 5.56
CA TYR A 157 -4.20 -3.55 4.41
C TYR A 157 -3.39 -3.69 3.11
N THR A 158 -2.06 -3.56 3.19
CA THR A 158 -1.19 -3.66 2.03
C THR A 158 -0.63 -5.07 1.95
N LEU A 159 -0.75 -5.69 0.78
CA LEU A 159 -0.09 -6.95 0.47
C LEU A 159 1.31 -6.66 -0.05
N HIS A 160 2.32 -7.22 0.60
CA HIS A 160 3.71 -7.19 0.17
C HIS A 160 4.10 -8.57 -0.33
N CYS A 161 4.73 -8.68 -1.50
CA CYS A 161 5.19 -9.93 -2.09
C CYS A 161 6.47 -9.73 -2.90
N ASN A 162 7.16 -10.82 -3.20
CA ASN A 162 8.22 -10.85 -4.21
C ASN A 162 7.68 -11.53 -5.46
N CYS A 163 7.70 -10.86 -6.60
CA CYS A 163 7.06 -11.36 -7.82
C CYS A 163 8.05 -11.51 -8.99
N ASN A 164 7.81 -12.50 -9.84
CA ASN A 164 8.60 -12.79 -11.05
C ASN A 164 7.82 -12.44 -12.33
N PRO A 165 8.51 -12.03 -13.42
CA PRO A 165 9.93 -11.74 -13.50
C PRO A 165 10.31 -10.50 -12.67
N GLY A 166 11.55 -10.48 -12.17
CA GLY A 166 12.14 -9.33 -11.48
C GLY A 166 12.59 -9.59 -10.05
N GLY A 167 12.05 -10.60 -9.35
CA GLY A 167 12.39 -10.90 -7.95
C GLY A 167 12.20 -9.71 -7.00
N GLN A 168 11.49 -8.67 -7.44
CA GLN A 168 11.38 -7.41 -6.73
C GLN A 168 10.26 -7.48 -5.70
N ALA A 169 10.49 -6.82 -4.57
CA ALA A 169 9.44 -6.53 -3.62
C ALA A 169 8.42 -5.59 -4.28
N THR A 170 7.18 -6.02 -4.33
CA THR A 170 6.02 -5.26 -4.82
C THR A 170 4.99 -5.18 -3.72
N GLN A 171 4.20 -4.12 -3.75
CA GLN A 171 3.12 -3.89 -2.80
C GLN A 171 1.83 -3.52 -3.53
N LEU A 172 0.70 -3.88 -2.95
CA LEU A 172 -0.62 -3.54 -3.44
C LEU A 172 -1.54 -3.22 -2.27
N ASP A 173 -2.26 -2.10 -2.35
CA ASP A 173 -3.32 -1.78 -1.41
C ASP A 173 -4.53 -2.70 -1.71
N LEU A 174 -4.84 -3.60 -0.77
CA LEU A 174 -5.95 -4.55 -0.94
C LEU A 174 -7.31 -3.86 -0.90
N ASN A 175 -7.43 -2.65 -0.36
CA ASN A 175 -8.67 -1.88 -0.44
C ASN A 175 -9.03 -1.51 -1.88
N GLN A 176 -8.09 -1.60 -2.83
CA GLN A 176 -8.39 -1.36 -4.25
C GLN A 176 -9.08 -2.56 -4.92
N CYS A 177 -8.97 -3.77 -4.36
CA CYS A 177 -9.45 -4.99 -5.00
C CYS A 177 -10.41 -5.82 -4.13
N VAL A 178 -10.42 -5.59 -2.81
CA VAL A 178 -11.13 -6.42 -1.84
C VAL A 178 -12.15 -5.58 -1.06
N GLY A 179 -13.38 -6.06 -1.05
CA GLY A 179 -14.50 -5.51 -0.30
C GLY A 179 -15.01 -6.49 0.76
N ASN A 180 -15.89 -5.98 1.64
CA ASN A 180 -16.62 -6.77 2.62
C ASN A 180 -18.12 -6.67 2.33
N ASN A 181 -18.74 -7.79 1.95
CA ASN A 181 -20.17 -7.92 1.72
C ASN A 181 -20.82 -8.68 2.88
N ASP A 182 -21.41 -7.96 3.82
CA ASP A 182 -22.11 -8.54 4.98
C ASP A 182 -21.31 -9.63 5.71
N GLY A 183 -20.04 -9.34 6.01
CA GLY A 183 -19.13 -10.26 6.68
C GLY A 183 -18.42 -11.25 5.76
N GLN A 184 -18.65 -11.20 4.44
CA GLN A 184 -17.98 -12.03 3.45
C GLN A 184 -16.98 -11.20 2.61
N LEU A 185 -15.72 -11.63 2.61
CA LEU A 185 -14.70 -11.03 1.75
C LEU A 185 -14.97 -11.35 0.27
N SER A 186 -14.87 -10.34 -0.58
CA SER A 186 -15.11 -10.47 -2.03
C SER A 186 -14.25 -9.51 -2.84
N CYS A 187 -14.22 -9.77 -4.15
CA CYS A 187 -13.67 -8.94 -5.21
C CYS A 187 -14.76 -8.84 -6.27
#